data_AF-A0A7X0FXA3-F1
#
_entry.id   AF-A0A7X0FXA3-F1
#
_cell.length_a   1.000
_cell.length_b   1.000
_cell.length_c   1.000
_cell.angle_alpha   90.00
_cell.angle_beta   90.00
_cell.angle_gamma   90.00
#
_symmetry.space_group_name_H-M   'P 1'
#
loop_
_entity.id
_entity.type
_entity.pdbx_description
1 polymer ?
#
loop_
_entity_poly.entity_id
_entity_poly.type
_entity_poly.pdbx_seq_one_letter_code
_entity_poly.pdbx_strand_id
1 'polypeptide(L)'
;MNAAAAWVAAVAGALEATPALVAYPLGFDWMFLYWYWTRFAQGGAPFGHSRHLDLKSMYATKAGAPITRSTKRQMPAALLSDRPHTHNALDDAIEQAELFHNLVGWAGHPRE
;
A
#
# COMPACT_ATOMS: atom_id res chain seq x y z
N MET A 1 12.85 14.72 1.45
CA MET A 1 11.68 14.07 2.11
C MET A 1 10.72 15.06 2.80
N ASN A 2 11.17 16.26 3.21
CA ASN A 2 10.29 17.29 3.80
C ASN A 2 9.07 17.64 2.93
N ALA A 3 9.27 17.89 1.62
CA ALA A 3 8.17 18.25 0.72
C ALA A 3 7.07 17.17 0.65
N ALA A 4 7.46 15.89 0.57
CA ALA A 4 6.51 14.79 0.59
C ALA A 4 5.76 14.70 1.93
N ALA A 5 6.45 14.87 3.06
CA ALA A 5 5.80 14.87 4.38
C ALA A 5 4.82 16.05 4.54
N ALA A 6 5.20 17.23 4.08
CA ALA A 6 4.34 18.41 4.10
C ALA A 6 3.10 18.24 3.21
N TRP A 7 3.26 17.64 2.03
CA TRP A 7 2.14 17.31 1.16
C TRP A 7 1.16 16.32 1.81
N VAL A 8 1.66 15.23 2.41
CA VAL A 8 0.81 14.27 3.14
C VAL A 8 0.05 14.96 4.28
N ALA A 9 0.73 15.81 5.06
CA ALA A 9 0.10 16.56 6.15
C ALA A 9 -0.98 17.53 5.65
N ALA A 10 -0.74 18.23 4.54
CA ALA A 10 -1.72 19.15 3.96
C ALA A 10 -2.97 18.42 3.46
N VAL A 11 -2.82 17.30 2.75
CA VAL A 11 -3.95 16.48 2.28
C VAL A 11 -4.73 15.91 3.45
N ALA A 12 -4.04 15.34 4.45
CA ALA A 12 -4.68 14.79 5.64
C ALA A 12 -5.45 15.85 6.43
N GLY A 13 -4.87 17.06 6.60
CA GLY A 13 -5.53 18.18 7.27
C GLY A 13 -6.77 18.67 6.55
N ALA A 14 -6.73 18.76 5.21
CA ALA A 14 -7.90 19.17 4.41
C ALA A 14 -9.06 18.16 4.47
N LEU A 15 -8.77 16.88 4.74
CA LEU A 15 -9.75 15.82 4.88
C LEU A 15 -10.13 15.51 6.34
N GLU A 16 -9.58 16.25 7.31
CA GLU A 16 -9.70 15.96 8.75
C GLU A 16 -9.41 14.49 9.10
N ALA A 17 -8.44 13.89 8.39
CA ALA A 17 -8.16 12.47 8.41
C ALA A 17 -6.75 12.14 8.91
N THR A 18 -6.53 10.88 9.28
CA THR A 18 -5.19 10.37 9.62
C THR A 18 -4.62 9.55 8.46
N PRO A 19 -3.43 9.88 7.95
CA PRO A 19 -2.86 9.17 6.81
C PRO A 19 -2.29 7.81 7.21
N ALA A 20 -2.49 6.81 6.33
CA ALA A 20 -1.89 5.49 6.42
C ALA A 20 -1.20 5.14 5.09
N LEU A 21 -0.03 4.51 5.18
CA LEU A 21 0.71 4.05 4.00
C LEU A 21 0.21 2.67 3.57
N VAL A 22 -0.17 2.51 2.30
CA VAL A 22 -0.62 1.23 1.74
C VAL A 22 0.36 0.82 0.66
N ALA A 23 0.82 -0.43 0.71
CA ALA A 23 1.79 -0.94 -0.27
C ALA A 23 1.73 -2.46 -0.45
N TYR A 24 2.34 -2.93 -1.54
CA TYR A 24 2.49 -4.33 -1.91
C TYR A 24 3.91 -4.61 -2.46
N PRO A 25 4.69 -5.51 -1.85
CA PRO A 25 4.57 -5.94 -0.45
C PRO A 25 5.10 -4.83 0.47
N LEU A 26 4.30 -4.44 1.47
CA LEU A 26 4.61 -3.34 2.37
C LEU A 26 6.00 -3.43 3.00
N GLY A 27 6.45 -4.63 3.37
CA GLY A 27 7.72 -4.80 4.08
C GLY A 27 8.93 -4.19 3.35
N PHE A 28 8.93 -4.23 2.01
CA PHE A 28 9.99 -3.60 1.21
C PHE A 28 9.81 -2.08 1.21
N ASP A 29 8.68 -1.58 0.72
CA ASP A 29 8.40 -0.14 0.60
C ASP A 29 8.53 0.61 1.93
N TRP A 30 8.03 0.02 3.02
CA TRP A 30 8.10 0.59 4.36
C TRP A 30 9.53 0.77 4.82
N MET A 31 10.38 -0.24 4.65
CA MET A 31 11.78 -0.18 5.10
C MET A 31 12.53 0.95 4.40
N PHE A 32 12.33 1.12 3.09
CA PHE A 32 12.92 2.23 2.34
C PHE A 32 12.33 3.58 2.76
N LEU A 33 11.02 3.74 2.67
CA LEU A 33 10.38 5.04 2.90
C LEU A 33 10.55 5.53 4.34
N TYR A 34 10.39 4.65 5.32
CA TYR A 34 10.57 4.98 6.73
C TYR A 34 12.01 5.40 7.04
N TRP A 35 13.02 4.69 6.50
CA TRP A 35 14.42 5.07 6.64
C TRP A 35 14.70 6.43 6.00
N TYR A 36 14.22 6.66 4.78
CA TYR A 36 14.42 7.93 4.07
C TYR A 36 13.78 9.11 4.80
N TRP A 37 12.55 8.97 5.33
CA TRP A 37 11.96 10.03 6.13
C TRP A 37 12.72 10.27 7.43
N THR A 38 13.11 9.22 8.14
CA THR A 38 13.90 9.34 9.37
C THR A 38 15.23 10.05 9.12
N ARG A 39 15.87 9.78 7.97
CA ARG A 39 17.17 10.35 7.61
C ARG A 39 17.11 11.76 7.02
N PHE A 40 16.08 12.06 6.23
CA PHE A 40 16.04 13.23 5.35
C PHE A 40 14.80 14.12 5.52
N ALA A 41 13.93 13.86 6.49
CA ALA A 41 12.86 14.78 6.88
C ALA A 41 13.02 15.22 8.34
N GLN A 42 12.89 16.52 8.59
CA GLN A 42 13.04 17.10 9.92
C GLN A 42 11.98 16.59 10.90
N GLY A 43 10.76 16.35 10.42
CA GLY A 43 9.64 15.81 11.20
C GLY A 43 9.51 14.29 11.18
N GLY A 44 10.45 13.57 10.55
CA GLY A 44 10.36 12.11 10.40
C GLY A 44 9.25 11.65 9.46
N ALA A 45 8.80 10.39 9.63
CA ALA A 45 7.81 9.76 8.77
C ALA A 45 6.38 10.26 9.08
N PRO A 46 5.61 10.72 8.08
CA PRO A 46 4.25 11.23 8.30
C PRO A 46 3.26 10.13 8.74
N PHE A 47 3.66 8.87 8.63
CA PHE A 47 2.87 7.70 9.01
C PHE A 47 3.22 7.15 10.41
N GLY A 48 4.10 7.82 11.16
CA GLY A 48 4.56 7.32 12.46
C GLY A 48 5.28 5.97 12.33
N HIS A 49 5.19 5.12 13.35
CA HIS A 49 5.91 3.83 13.39
C HIS A 49 5.12 2.66 12.79
N SER A 50 3.80 2.77 12.64
CA SER A 50 2.94 1.61 12.34
C SER A 50 1.67 1.92 11.57
N ARG A 51 1.43 3.17 11.12
CA ARG A 51 0.23 3.50 10.33
C ARG A 51 0.41 3.07 8.88
N HIS A 52 0.34 1.76 8.66
CA HIS A 52 0.52 1.16 7.36
C HIS A 52 -0.30 -0.13 7.18
N LEU A 53 -0.60 -0.47 5.94
CA LEU A 53 -1.35 -1.67 5.55
C LEU A 53 -0.61 -2.44 4.45
N ASP A 54 -0.41 -3.74 4.67
CA ASP A 54 0.17 -4.65 3.67
C ASP A 54 -0.92 -5.32 2.84
N LEU A 55 -0.97 -5.00 1.55
CA LEU A 55 -1.94 -5.59 0.63
C LEU A 55 -1.73 -7.09 0.46
N LYS A 56 -0.49 -7.58 0.57
CA LYS A 56 -0.19 -9.00 0.44
C LYS A 56 -0.83 -9.81 1.59
N SER A 57 -0.66 -9.34 2.81
CA SER A 57 -1.29 -9.92 4.00
C SER A 57 -2.81 -9.78 3.95
N MET A 58 -3.32 -8.61 3.53
CA MET A 58 -4.76 -8.41 3.36
C MET A 58 -5.37 -9.42 2.38
N TYR A 59 -4.75 -9.63 1.22
CA TYR A 59 -5.19 -10.67 0.29
C TYR A 59 -5.11 -12.06 0.91
N ALA A 60 -3.97 -12.44 1.51
CA ALA A 60 -3.79 -13.76 2.11
C ALA A 60 -4.90 -14.08 3.12
N THR A 61 -5.23 -13.13 4.00
CA THR A 61 -6.31 -13.27 4.98
C THR A 61 -7.68 -13.42 4.32
N LYS A 62 -8.01 -12.57 3.34
CA LYS A 62 -9.32 -12.62 2.66
C LYS A 62 -9.47 -13.85 1.78
N ALA A 63 -8.38 -14.33 1.20
CA ALA A 63 -8.34 -15.51 0.35
C ALA A 63 -8.31 -16.83 1.14
N GLY A 64 -8.00 -16.80 2.44
CA GLY A 64 -7.68 -18.01 3.20
C GLY A 64 -6.42 -18.73 2.67
N ALA A 65 -5.50 -18.00 2.05
CA ALA A 65 -4.34 -18.55 1.36
C ALA A 65 -3.05 -18.39 2.17
N PRO A 66 -2.07 -19.31 2.05
CA PRO A 66 -0.75 -19.10 2.60
C PRO A 66 -0.10 -17.81 2.06
N ILE A 67 0.60 -17.07 2.92
CA ILE A 67 1.30 -15.83 2.52
C ILE A 67 2.32 -16.06 1.40
N THR A 68 2.90 -17.25 1.33
CA THR A 68 3.83 -17.68 0.27
C THR A 68 3.15 -17.91 -1.07
N ARG A 69 1.83 -18.12 -1.09
CA ARG A 69 0.98 -18.27 -2.29
C ARG A 69 0.08 -17.06 -2.56
N SER A 70 0.43 -15.93 -1.96
CA SER A 70 -0.34 -14.67 -2.04
C SER A 70 0.36 -13.66 -2.94
N THR A 71 0.84 -14.10 -4.11
CA THR A 71 1.49 -13.20 -5.07
C THR A 71 0.48 -12.57 -6.04
N LYS A 72 0.76 -11.39 -6.61
CA LYS A 72 -0.10 -10.78 -7.67
C LYS A 72 -0.48 -11.77 -8.77
N ARG A 73 0.47 -12.61 -9.21
CA ARG A 73 0.24 -13.65 -10.24
C ARG A 73 -0.80 -14.71 -9.83
N GLN A 74 -1.01 -14.92 -8.55
CA GLN A 74 -1.95 -15.89 -8.00
C GLN A 74 -3.29 -15.27 -7.57
N MET A 75 -3.43 -13.95 -7.67
CA MET A 75 -4.67 -13.26 -7.38
C MET A 75 -5.66 -13.42 -8.55
N PRO A 76 -6.97 -13.43 -8.28
CA PRO A 76 -7.98 -13.32 -9.33
C PRO A 76 -7.73 -12.09 -10.21
N ALA A 77 -7.89 -12.24 -11.54
CA ALA A 77 -7.67 -11.15 -12.49
C ALA A 77 -8.51 -9.90 -12.18
N ALA A 78 -9.73 -10.09 -11.66
CA ALA A 78 -10.61 -9.00 -11.25
C ALA A 78 -10.06 -8.12 -10.10
N LEU A 79 -9.00 -8.56 -9.41
CA LEU A 79 -8.31 -7.74 -8.40
C LEU A 79 -7.18 -6.90 -9.01
N LEU A 80 -6.63 -7.32 -10.14
CA LEU A 80 -5.44 -6.73 -10.73
C LEU A 80 -5.80 -5.52 -11.61
N SER A 81 -4.86 -4.60 -11.75
CA SER A 81 -4.97 -3.48 -12.68
C SER A 81 -4.74 -3.97 -14.12
N ASP A 82 -5.46 -3.40 -15.08
CA ASP A 82 -5.21 -3.59 -16.51
C ASP A 82 -4.15 -2.62 -17.07
N ARG A 83 -3.57 -1.77 -16.21
CA ARG A 83 -2.53 -0.82 -16.63
C ARG A 83 -1.21 -1.55 -16.97
N PRO A 84 -0.38 -0.97 -17.85
CA PRO A 84 0.93 -1.53 -18.13
C PRO A 84 1.85 -1.39 -16.93
N HIS A 85 2.52 -2.48 -16.55
CA HIS A 85 3.59 -2.45 -15.57
C HIS A 85 4.88 -1.92 -16.22
N THR A 86 5.16 -0.63 -16.02
CA THR A 86 6.24 0.09 -16.73
C THR A 86 7.55 0.17 -15.94
N HIS A 87 7.60 -0.31 -14.69
CA HIS A 87 8.67 -0.06 -13.72
C HIS A 87 8.90 1.42 -13.41
N ASN A 88 7.92 2.28 -13.73
CA ASN A 88 7.87 3.65 -13.24
C ASN A 88 7.15 3.66 -11.88
N ALA A 89 7.78 4.28 -10.88
CA ALA A 89 7.24 4.29 -9.52
C ALA A 89 5.84 4.92 -9.40
N LEU A 90 5.51 5.90 -10.24
CA LEU A 90 4.18 6.52 -10.25
C LEU A 90 3.13 5.56 -10.81
N ASP A 91 3.42 4.92 -11.94
CA ASP A 91 2.52 3.96 -12.58
C ASP A 91 2.28 2.77 -11.65
N ASP A 92 3.34 2.26 -11.02
CA ASP A 92 3.25 1.16 -10.05
C ASP A 92 2.42 1.55 -8.82
N ALA A 93 2.55 2.79 -8.32
CA ALA A 93 1.73 3.27 -7.21
C ALA A 93 0.25 3.37 -7.58
N ILE A 94 -0.04 3.77 -8.82
CA ILE A 94 -1.40 3.84 -9.37
C ILE A 94 -1.99 2.42 -9.53
N GLU A 95 -1.23 1.45 -10.05
CA GLU A 95 -1.66 0.04 -10.10
C GLU A 95 -1.96 -0.52 -8.71
N GLN A 96 -1.12 -0.21 -7.71
CA GLN A 96 -1.33 -0.65 -6.34
C GLN A 96 -2.57 -0.01 -5.71
N ALA A 97 -2.89 1.25 -6.05
CA ALA A 97 -4.11 1.91 -5.60
C ALA A 97 -5.38 1.21 -6.13
N GLU A 98 -5.36 0.76 -7.39
CA GLU A 98 -6.47 -0.04 -7.95
C GLU A 98 -6.59 -1.40 -7.28
N LEU A 99 -5.47 -2.10 -7.09
CA LEU A 99 -5.47 -3.36 -6.35
C LEU A 99 -6.04 -3.18 -4.94
N PHE A 100 -5.67 -2.11 -4.24
CA PHE A 100 -6.23 -1.80 -2.93
C PHE A 100 -7.75 -1.58 -2.99
N HIS A 101 -8.21 -0.74 -3.92
CA HIS A 101 -9.64 -0.48 -4.10
C HIS A 101 -10.43 -1.76 -4.33
N ASN A 102 -9.96 -2.61 -5.25
CA ASN A 102 -10.57 -3.90 -5.55
C ASN A 102 -10.54 -4.85 -4.35
N LEU A 103 -9.41 -4.92 -3.64
CA LEU A 103 -9.27 -5.74 -2.44
C LEU A 103 -10.21 -5.31 -1.31
N VAL A 104 -10.45 -4.01 -1.12
CA VAL A 104 -11.40 -3.52 -0.10
C VAL A 104 -12.80 -4.03 -0.41
N GLY A 105 -13.25 -3.94 -1.66
CA GLY A 105 -14.57 -4.40 -2.09
C GLY A 105 -14.72 -5.92 -2.20
N TRP A 106 -13.62 -6.66 -2.35
CA TRP A 106 -13.66 -8.12 -2.53
C TRP A 106 -14.09 -8.83 -1.25
N ALA A 107 -15.08 -9.74 -1.29
CA ALA A 107 -15.53 -10.46 -0.09
C ALA A 107 -14.50 -11.50 0.42
N GLY A 108 -13.50 -11.85 -0.39
CA GLY A 108 -12.64 -12.99 -0.13
C GLY A 108 -13.21 -14.29 -0.72
N HIS A 109 -12.57 -15.41 -0.39
CA HIS A 109 -13.16 -16.72 -0.68
C HIS A 109 -14.13 -17.10 0.44
N PRO A 110 -15.28 -17.73 0.12
CA PRO A 110 -16.13 -18.34 1.13
C PRO A 110 -15.29 -19.29 2.00
N ARG A 111 -15.40 -19.15 3.31
CA ARG A 111 -14.85 -20.16 4.23
C ARG A 111 -15.78 -21.36 4.17
N GLU A 112 -15.29 -22.48 3.64
CA GLU A 112 -15.95 -23.80 3.74
C GLU A 112 -16.06 -24.26 5.19
#